data_AF-A0A7W0WXC5-F1
#
_entry.id   AF-A0A7W0WXC5-F1
#
_cell.length_a   1.000
_cell.length_b   1.000
_cell.length_c   1.000
_cell.angle_alpha   90.00
_cell.angle_beta   90.00
_cell.angle_gamma   90.00
#
_symmetry.space_group_name_H-M   'P 1'
#
loop_
_entity.id
_entity.type
_entity.pdbx_description
1 polymer ?
#
loop_
_entity_poly.entity_id
_entity_poly.type
_entity_poly.pdbx_seq_one_letter_code
_entity_poly.pdbx_strand_id
1 'polypeptide(L)'
;AQTNYIVSADGFIVFGNTAPACGGFGCFSNAAIPNAAVPNGFIAPYWDDLSAIAVCKKEEATKVTIQWIGQAFNNSGSVQMQAVLNSNGSVDFIYGSGHTLNGVSGTVGAENPAGTAGTQLSFNTAGTVAPASSNTFTP
;
A
#
# COMPACT_ATOMS: atom_id res chain seq x y z
N ALA A 1 -6.42 -19.58 4.71
CA ALA A 1 -5.68 -18.44 4.14
C ALA A 1 -6.56 -17.79 3.07
N GLN A 2 -6.60 -16.46 2.99
CA GLN A 2 -7.30 -15.77 1.90
C GLN A 2 -6.50 -15.98 0.61
N THR A 3 -7.16 -16.36 -0.47
CA THR A 3 -6.53 -16.69 -1.77
C THR A 3 -6.84 -15.70 -2.87
N ASN A 4 -7.73 -14.75 -2.59
CA ASN A 4 -8.13 -13.66 -3.47
C ASN A 4 -7.71 -12.31 -2.86
N TYR A 5 -7.26 -11.41 -3.74
CA TYR A 5 -6.94 -10.04 -3.38
C TYR A 5 -7.27 -9.10 -4.54
N ILE A 6 -7.46 -7.83 -4.21
CA ILE A 6 -7.63 -6.73 -5.14
C ILE A 6 -6.45 -5.78 -4.96
N VAL A 7 -5.88 -5.31 -6.08
CA VAL A 7 -4.85 -4.28 -6.08
C VAL A 7 -5.51 -2.96 -6.46
N SER A 8 -5.44 -1.97 -5.57
CA SER A 8 -5.89 -0.62 -5.85
C SER A 8 -4.81 0.18 -6.56
N ALA A 9 -5.21 1.02 -7.52
CA ALA A 9 -4.31 2.02 -8.10
C ALA A 9 -3.84 3.05 -7.05
N ASP A 10 -4.64 3.27 -6.01
CA ASP A 10 -4.35 4.14 -4.86
C ASP A 10 -3.31 3.56 -3.89
N GLY A 11 -2.58 2.51 -4.30
CA GLY A 11 -1.34 2.10 -3.63
C GLY A 11 -1.47 1.12 -2.46
N PHE A 12 -2.51 0.29 -2.48
CA PHE A 12 -2.69 -0.78 -1.49
C PHE A 12 -3.30 -2.06 -2.10
N ILE A 13 -3.18 -3.16 -1.35
CA ILE A 13 -3.73 -4.49 -1.65
C ILE A 13 -4.73 -4.85 -0.55
N VAL A 14 -5.93 -5.30 -0.89
CA VAL A 14 -6.92 -5.82 0.07
C VAL A 14 -7.13 -7.31 -0.16
N PHE A 15 -7.18 -8.07 0.93
CA PHE A 15 -7.36 -9.52 0.89
C PHE A 15 -8.77 -9.92 1.34
N GLY A 16 -9.32 -10.97 0.72
CA GLY A 16 -10.58 -11.61 1.12
C GLY A 16 -11.87 -10.81 0.94
N ASN A 17 -11.80 -9.52 0.63
CA ASN A 17 -12.95 -8.68 0.32
C ASN A 17 -12.99 -8.33 -1.18
N THR A 18 -14.13 -8.54 -1.84
CA THR A 18 -14.30 -8.35 -3.29
C THR A 18 -14.61 -6.90 -3.68
N ALA A 19 -14.81 -6.03 -2.70
CA ALA A 19 -14.86 -4.58 -2.89
C ALA A 19 -14.31 -3.92 -1.63
N PRO A 20 -13.18 -3.20 -1.68
CA PRO A 20 -12.84 -2.29 -0.60
C PRO A 20 -13.99 -1.29 -0.55
N ALA A 21 -14.81 -1.35 0.50
CA ALA A 21 -16.04 -0.56 0.61
C ALA A 21 -15.74 0.92 0.92
N CYS A 22 -14.87 1.51 0.12
CA CYS A 22 -14.69 2.95 0.01
C CYS A 22 -15.84 3.52 -0.83
N GLY A 23 -16.13 4.83 -0.69
CA GLY A 23 -17.21 5.47 -1.43
C GLY A 23 -17.13 5.23 -2.94
N GLY A 24 -18.24 5.43 -3.66
CA GLY A 24 -18.39 5.09 -5.09
C GLY A 24 -17.43 5.76 -6.09
N PHE A 25 -16.47 6.56 -5.62
CA PHE A 25 -15.44 7.26 -6.41
C PHE A 25 -14.01 6.71 -6.21
N GLY A 26 -13.81 5.67 -5.37
CA GLY A 26 -12.50 5.07 -5.12
C GLY A 26 -12.05 5.18 -3.67
N CYS A 27 -10.88 4.60 -3.38
CA CYS A 27 -10.29 4.56 -2.04
C CYS A 27 -9.13 5.55 -1.95
N PHE A 28 -9.42 6.84 -2.06
CA PHE A 28 -8.38 7.89 -2.09
C PHE A 28 -8.10 8.51 -0.71
N SER A 29 -8.94 8.25 0.30
CA SER A 29 -8.79 8.81 1.64
C SER A 29 -7.98 7.89 2.53
N ASN A 30 -6.78 8.33 2.93
CA ASN A 30 -5.92 7.59 3.85
C ASN A 30 -6.54 7.42 5.25
N ALA A 31 -6.14 6.37 5.96
CA ALA A 31 -6.62 6.06 7.31
C ALA A 31 -5.47 5.57 8.22
N ALA A 32 -5.57 5.86 9.51
CA ALA A 32 -4.63 5.31 10.50
C ALA A 32 -4.78 3.78 10.60
N ILE A 33 -3.73 3.10 11.07
CA ILE A 33 -3.73 1.66 11.35
C ILE A 33 -3.54 1.44 12.85
N PRO A 34 -4.37 0.63 13.53
CA PRO A 34 -5.57 -0.02 13.00
C PRO A 34 -6.80 0.92 12.96
N ASN A 35 -7.76 0.60 12.10
CA ASN A 35 -9.05 1.22 11.94
C ASN A 35 -10.09 0.17 11.49
N ALA A 36 -11.21 0.07 12.22
CA ALA A 36 -12.28 -0.86 11.88
C ALA A 36 -13.10 -0.45 10.65
N ALA A 37 -12.98 0.81 10.20
CA ALA A 37 -13.63 1.31 9.00
C ALA A 37 -12.94 0.79 7.74
N VAL A 38 -13.75 0.21 6.86
CA VAL A 38 -13.32 -0.33 5.56
C VAL A 38 -12.50 0.69 4.73
N PRO A 39 -11.48 0.22 3.98
CA PRO A 39 -11.08 -1.18 3.77
C PRO A 39 -10.24 -1.74 4.93
N ASN A 40 -10.49 -3.01 5.30
CA ASN A 40 -9.69 -3.74 6.30
C ASN A 40 -8.96 -4.91 5.64
N GLY A 41 -7.97 -5.50 6.33
CA GLY A 41 -7.22 -6.65 5.80
C GLY A 41 -6.35 -6.26 4.61
N PHE A 42 -5.62 -5.16 4.73
CA PHE A 42 -4.86 -4.57 3.65
C PHE A 42 -3.35 -4.50 3.92
N ILE A 43 -2.59 -4.39 2.83
CA ILE A 43 -1.17 -4.07 2.81
C ILE A 43 -1.00 -2.83 1.93
N ALA A 44 -0.44 -1.76 2.49
CA ALA A 44 -0.26 -0.47 1.84
C ALA A 44 1.21 -0.06 1.86
N PRO A 45 1.98 -0.27 0.77
CA PRO A 45 3.28 0.36 0.63
C PRO A 45 3.15 1.88 0.61
N TYR A 46 2.08 2.43 0.03
CA TYR A 46 1.72 3.85 0.16
C TYR A 46 0.28 4.06 -0.30
N TRP A 47 -0.66 4.07 0.63
CA TRP A 47 -2.05 4.36 0.32
C TRP A 47 -2.31 5.87 0.36
N ASP A 48 -2.66 6.47 -0.78
CA ASP A 48 -3.03 7.88 -0.90
C ASP A 48 -3.92 8.11 -2.13
N ASP A 49 -4.29 9.36 -2.41
CA ASP A 49 -4.96 9.74 -3.67
C ASP A 49 -3.96 9.79 -4.83
N LEU A 50 -3.96 8.75 -5.67
CA LEU A 50 -2.97 8.57 -6.76
C LEU A 50 -3.61 8.68 -8.14
N SER A 51 -2.83 9.09 -9.13
CA SER A 51 -3.29 9.19 -10.52
C SER A 51 -2.24 8.74 -11.54
N ALA A 52 -2.71 8.43 -12.75
CA ALA A 52 -1.87 7.96 -13.85
C ALA A 52 -0.97 6.78 -13.45
N ILE A 53 -1.52 5.87 -12.62
CA ILE A 53 -0.79 4.74 -12.06
C ILE A 53 -0.82 3.55 -13.02
N ALA A 54 0.37 3.06 -13.36
CA ALA A 54 0.57 1.73 -13.93
C ALA A 54 0.84 0.73 -12.81
N VAL A 55 0.02 -0.32 -12.74
CA VAL A 55 0.19 -1.45 -11.81
C VAL A 55 0.74 -2.64 -12.56
N CYS A 56 1.88 -3.17 -12.11
CA CYS A 56 2.50 -4.38 -12.65
C CYS A 56 2.58 -5.47 -11.58
N LYS A 57 2.38 -6.72 -11.98
CA LYS A 57 2.55 -7.90 -11.11
C LYS A 57 3.65 -8.80 -11.65
N LYS A 58 4.50 -9.30 -10.75
CA LYS A 58 5.44 -10.38 -11.02
C LYS A 58 5.24 -11.50 -9.99
N GLU A 59 5.04 -12.72 -10.47
CA GLU A 59 4.90 -13.90 -9.63
C GLU A 59 6.13 -14.78 -9.77
N GLU A 60 6.65 -15.23 -8.63
CA GLU A 60 7.79 -16.13 -8.51
C GLU A 60 7.44 -17.24 -7.51
N ALA A 61 8.25 -18.30 -7.46
CA ALA A 61 7.95 -19.48 -6.64
C ALA A 61 7.78 -19.17 -5.14
N THR A 62 8.49 -18.16 -4.62
CA THR A 62 8.51 -17.82 -3.19
C THR A 62 7.99 -16.41 -2.89
N LYS A 63 7.54 -15.66 -3.90
CA LYS A 63 7.07 -14.29 -3.69
C LYS A 63 6.18 -13.78 -4.81
N VAL A 64 5.35 -12.80 -4.47
CA VAL A 64 4.61 -11.98 -5.43
C VAL A 64 5.01 -10.53 -5.23
N THR A 65 5.46 -9.86 -6.30
CA THR A 65 5.76 -8.44 -6.30
C THR A 65 4.66 -7.69 -7.04
N ILE A 66 4.08 -6.71 -6.36
CA ILE A 66 3.18 -5.71 -6.96
C ILE A 66 3.92 -4.39 -7.03
N GLN A 67 3.88 -3.74 -8.18
CA GLN A 67 4.55 -2.48 -8.45
C GLN A 67 3.55 -1.41 -8.86
N TRP A 68 3.77 -0.19 -8.36
CA TRP A 68 3.06 1.03 -8.77
C TRP A 68 4.08 2.03 -9.31
N ILE A 69 3.81 2.57 -10.51
CA ILE A 69 4.53 3.71 -11.10
C ILE A 69 3.51 4.75 -11.54
N GLY A 70 3.70 6.01 -11.16
CA GLY A 70 2.86 7.12 -11.59
C GLY A 70 3.09 8.34 -10.73
N GLN A 71 2.02 8.96 -10.23
CA GLN A 71 2.11 10.21 -9.46
C GLN A 71 0.95 10.37 -8.48
N ALA A 72 1.09 11.31 -7.53
CA ALA A 72 -0.03 11.77 -6.71
C ALA A 72 -1.10 12.45 -7.59
N PHE A 73 -2.37 12.39 -7.19
CA PHE A 73 -3.49 12.97 -7.95
C PHE A 73 -3.33 14.46 -8.24
N ASN A 74 -2.80 15.22 -7.29
CA ASN A 74 -2.51 16.64 -7.41
C ASN A 74 -1.20 16.96 -8.16
N ASN A 75 -0.54 15.96 -8.76
CA ASN A 75 0.76 16.06 -9.43
C ASN A 75 1.91 16.58 -8.53
N SER A 76 1.81 16.43 -7.20
CA SER A 76 2.82 16.93 -6.25
C SER A 76 4.08 16.06 -6.13
N GLY A 77 4.08 14.86 -6.70
CA GLY A 77 5.22 13.95 -6.64
C GLY A 77 5.01 12.65 -7.39
N SER A 78 6.11 11.95 -7.62
CA SER A 78 6.16 10.69 -8.36
C SER A 78 6.07 9.49 -7.42
N VAL A 79 5.35 8.48 -7.90
CA VAL A 79 5.21 7.16 -7.28
C VAL A 79 6.12 6.20 -8.03
N GLN A 80 7.04 5.59 -7.29
CA GLN A 80 7.83 4.44 -7.75
C GLN A 80 8.01 3.49 -6.58
N MET A 81 7.09 2.55 -6.40
CA MET A 81 7.07 1.68 -5.22
C MET A 81 6.68 0.24 -5.54
N GLN A 82 7.05 -0.66 -4.64
CA GLN A 82 6.67 -2.07 -4.70
C GLN A 82 6.25 -2.58 -3.32
N ALA A 83 5.32 -3.54 -3.31
CA ALA A 83 5.08 -4.44 -2.21
C ALA A 83 5.51 -5.85 -2.64
N VAL A 84 6.38 -6.49 -1.86
CA VAL A 84 6.82 -7.88 -2.07
C VAL A 84 6.22 -8.74 -0.97
N LEU A 85 5.35 -9.67 -1.34
CA LEU A 85 4.73 -10.63 -0.45
C LEU A 85 5.54 -11.92 -0.50
N ASN A 86 6.26 -12.23 0.56
CA ASN A 86 7.11 -13.41 0.63
C ASN A 86 6.34 -14.61 1.21
N SER A 87 6.66 -15.82 0.76
CA SER A 87 6.00 -17.06 1.21
C SER A 87 6.23 -17.40 2.68
N ASN A 88 7.25 -16.81 3.31
CA ASN A 88 7.52 -16.90 4.75
C ASN A 88 6.66 -15.94 5.59
N GLY A 89 5.80 -15.12 4.96
CA GLY A 89 4.95 -14.14 5.62
C GLY A 89 5.55 -12.75 5.79
N SER A 90 6.83 -12.52 5.45
CA SER A 90 7.40 -11.17 5.47
C SER A 90 6.92 -10.35 4.28
N VAL A 91 6.78 -9.05 4.49
CA VAL A 91 6.39 -8.07 3.49
C VAL A 91 7.49 -7.03 3.36
N ASP A 92 7.92 -6.78 2.13
CA ASP A 92 8.85 -5.69 1.81
C ASP A 92 8.13 -4.55 1.12
N PHE A 93 8.31 -3.33 1.61
CA PHE A 93 7.98 -2.11 0.89
C PHE A 93 9.27 -1.53 0.33
N ILE A 94 9.34 -1.36 -0.99
CA ILE A 94 10.54 -0.89 -1.68
C ILE A 94 10.19 0.38 -2.44
N TYR A 95 10.97 1.44 -2.21
CA TYR A 95 10.82 2.72 -2.90
C TYR A 95 12.00 2.93 -3.82
N GLY A 96 11.72 3.13 -5.11
CA GLY A 96 12.76 3.40 -6.09
C GLY A 96 13.35 4.81 -5.91
N SER A 97 14.47 5.08 -6.59
CA SER A 97 15.16 6.38 -6.52
C SER A 97 14.33 7.54 -7.07
N GLY A 98 13.33 7.27 -7.90
CA GLY A 98 12.39 8.24 -8.43
C GLY A 98 11.11 8.42 -7.62
N HIS A 99 10.97 7.78 -6.46
CA HIS A 99 9.83 8.00 -5.57
C HIS A 99 10.03 9.31 -4.78
N THR A 100 9.07 10.24 -4.81
CA THR A 100 9.23 11.53 -4.11
C THR A 100 8.19 11.81 -3.02
N LEU A 101 7.16 10.98 -2.90
CA LEU A 101 6.20 11.11 -1.81
C LEU A 101 6.87 10.68 -0.49
N ASN A 102 6.80 11.53 0.53
CA ASN A 102 7.60 11.37 1.75
C ASN A 102 6.76 10.97 2.98
N GLY A 103 5.49 10.61 2.78
CA GLY A 103 4.55 10.25 3.83
C GLY A 103 3.74 11.42 4.40
N VAL A 104 3.94 12.67 3.95
CA VAL A 104 3.15 13.83 4.43
C VAL A 104 1.64 13.66 4.20
N SER A 105 1.27 12.96 3.12
CA SER A 105 -0.08 12.49 2.83
C SER A 105 0.02 11.00 2.55
N GLY A 106 -0.79 10.19 3.22
CA GLY A 106 -0.87 8.76 2.94
C GLY A 106 -0.64 7.86 4.15
N THR A 107 -1.01 6.59 3.97
CA THR A 107 -0.84 5.51 4.96
C THR A 107 0.18 4.49 4.46
N VAL A 108 1.13 4.12 5.31
CA VAL A 108 2.08 3.04 5.04
C VAL A 108 1.97 2.02 6.16
N GLY A 109 1.71 0.76 5.81
CA GLY A 109 1.60 -0.31 6.79
C GLY A 109 0.74 -1.48 6.32
N ALA A 110 0.33 -2.31 7.27
CA ALA A 110 -0.60 -3.40 7.03
C ALA A 110 -1.53 -3.60 8.22
N GLU A 111 -2.71 -4.13 7.95
CA GLU A 111 -3.75 -4.34 8.93
C GLU A 111 -4.42 -5.71 8.79
N ASN A 112 -4.85 -6.27 9.92
CA ASN A 112 -5.64 -7.49 9.97
C ASN A 112 -7.05 -7.32 9.36
N PRO A 113 -7.72 -8.41 8.96
CA PRO A 113 -9.06 -8.33 8.36
C PRO A 113 -10.15 -7.73 9.25
N ALA A 114 -9.96 -7.73 10.57
CA ALA A 114 -10.92 -7.19 11.52
C ALA A 114 -10.79 -5.66 11.73
N GLY A 115 -9.71 -5.05 11.25
CA GLY A 115 -9.43 -3.64 11.49
C GLY A 115 -9.06 -3.32 12.95
N THR A 116 -8.52 -4.30 13.67
CA THR A 116 -8.29 -4.22 15.13
C THR A 116 -6.82 -4.32 15.51
N ALA A 117 -5.97 -4.76 14.60
CA ALA A 117 -4.53 -4.86 14.79
C ALA A 117 -3.81 -4.66 13.47
N GLY A 118 -2.59 -4.12 13.54
CA GLY A 118 -1.77 -3.90 12.36
C GLY A 118 -0.43 -3.27 12.72
N THR A 119 0.39 -3.09 11.70
CA THR A 119 1.66 -2.37 11.77
C THR A 119 1.52 -1.06 11.01
N GLN A 120 1.60 0.05 11.71
CA GLN A 120 1.61 1.39 11.12
C GLN A 120 3.06 1.89 11.01
N LEU A 121 3.54 2.08 9.79
CA LEU A 121 4.86 2.69 9.53
C LEU A 121 4.72 4.20 9.31
N SER A 122 3.62 4.64 8.72
CA SER A 122 3.30 6.06 8.52
C SER A 122 1.80 6.30 8.40
N PHE A 123 1.38 7.50 8.82
CA PHE A 123 0.09 8.09 8.48
C PHE A 123 0.21 9.59 8.50
N ASN A 124 0.06 10.24 7.35
CA ASN A 124 0.09 11.70 7.19
C ASN A 124 1.26 12.35 7.96
N THR A 125 2.43 11.72 7.91
CA THR A 125 3.64 12.11 8.64
C THR A 125 4.80 12.24 7.69
N ALA A 126 5.23 13.47 7.43
CA ALA A 126 6.34 13.77 6.53
C ALA A 126 7.66 13.15 6.99
N GLY A 127 8.50 12.75 6.03
CA GLY A 127 9.85 12.23 6.27
C GLY A 127 9.91 10.77 6.71
N THR A 128 8.78 10.07 6.71
CA THR A 128 8.69 8.63 7.06
C THR A 128 8.97 7.72 5.87
N VAL A 129 8.87 8.25 4.65
CA VAL A 129 9.20 7.55 3.40
C VAL A 129 10.30 8.31 2.68
N ALA A 130 11.27 7.56 2.14
CA ALA A 130 12.40 8.12 1.41
C ALA A 130 12.64 7.37 0.08
N PRO A 131 13.13 8.04 -0.98
CA PRO A 131 13.58 7.37 -2.19
C PRO A 131 14.72 6.38 -1.90
N ALA A 132 14.89 5.40 -2.79
CA ALA A 132 15.96 4.41 -2.73
C ALA A 132 16.08 3.72 -1.36
N SER A 133 14.94 3.37 -0.77
CA SER A 133 14.84 2.77 0.56
C SER A 133 13.91 1.56 0.56
N SER A 134 13.96 0.79 1.64
CA SER A 134 13.02 -0.31 1.85
C SER A 134 12.73 -0.54 3.33
N ASN A 135 11.55 -1.06 3.63
CA ASN A 135 11.16 -1.54 4.95
C ASN A 135 10.67 -2.99 4.83
N THR A 136 11.12 -3.86 5.74
CA THR A 136 10.67 -5.26 5.83
C THR A 136 10.02 -5.48 7.19
N PHE A 137 8.85 -6.11 7.20
CA PHE A 137 8.13 -6.42 8.42
C PHE A 137 7.29 -7.70 8.25
N THR A 138 6.81 -8.25 9.36
CA THR A 138 5.85 -9.36 9.36
C THR A 138 4.53 -8.82 9.93
N PRO A 139 3.48 -8.70 9.10
CA PRO A 139 2.17 -8.19 9.52
C PRO A 139 1.47 -9.06 10.58
#